data_AF-A0A7Y4TK58-F1
#
_entry.id   AF-A0A7Y4TK58-F1
#
_cell.length_a   1.000
_cell.length_b   1.000
_cell.length_c   1.000
_cell.angle_alpha   90.00
_cell.angle_beta   90.00
_cell.angle_gamma   90.00
#
_symmetry.space_group_name_H-M   'P 1'
#
loop_
_entity.id
_entity.type
_entity.pdbx_description
1 polymer ?
#
loop_
_entity_poly.entity_id
_entity_poly.type
_entity_poly.pdbx_seq_one_letter_code
_entity_poly.pdbx_strand_id
1 'polypeptide(L)'
;MADTPELQSQVPHIGFVVNEKAYCLWDVETYAERTLEFVRGIDPTYFDHIASIHGELLEGEEKQYAATALRIAYTQGLETLFALICAVVQAPYCVAGWVLRYTNKDLYELVKMINEQQPVVTQLVNKKVSWQAIADLIFSNLKMEDDAKDKELRTCFANLWKRFAKDYLDENNIAEYNSLKHGSRAHMGPHYLAMGLEDTPGVPAPPERMETISASQFGSSFLVPVKLHDRRNFTVKTFRKNWQPQNMIFALNFISMSIGNVLSFIKIFHKESFEKAPFIFPPDFDDFKKPWAEHDRMVVNWGARIEEVDVTPLTEAEILTFYEESLPET
;
A
#
# COMPACT_ATOMS: atom_id res chain seq x y z
N MET A 1 -38.67 -8.60 -50.74
CA MET A 1 -37.76 -7.46 -50.48
C MET A 1 -38.18 -6.85 -49.17
N ALA A 2 -37.46 -7.19 -48.11
CA ALA A 2 -37.42 -6.42 -46.88
C ALA A 2 -35.92 -6.37 -46.55
N ASP A 3 -35.27 -5.30 -47.00
CA ASP A 3 -33.92 -4.95 -46.59
C ASP A 3 -33.99 -4.60 -45.10
N THR A 4 -33.56 -5.53 -44.27
CA THR A 4 -33.23 -5.22 -42.88
C THR A 4 -31.97 -4.36 -42.92
N PRO A 5 -31.97 -3.14 -42.38
CA PRO A 5 -30.76 -2.33 -42.37
C PRO A 5 -29.73 -3.03 -41.46
N GLU A 6 -28.60 -3.42 -42.06
CA GLU A 6 -27.37 -3.77 -41.34
C GLU A 6 -26.88 -2.54 -40.59
N LEU A 7 -27.46 -2.30 -39.42
CA LEU A 7 -26.94 -1.40 -38.42
C LEU A 7 -26.40 -2.26 -37.29
N GLN A 8 -25.08 -2.44 -37.30
CA GLN A 8 -24.23 -2.17 -36.14
C GLN A 8 -22.77 -2.32 -36.57
N SER A 9 -22.12 -1.21 -36.89
CA SER A 9 -20.69 -1.09 -36.61
C SER A 9 -20.55 -1.29 -35.10
N GLN A 10 -20.28 -2.52 -34.67
CA GLN A 10 -20.13 -2.81 -33.24
C GLN A 10 -18.92 -2.00 -32.76
N VAL A 11 -19.19 -1.06 -31.85
CA VAL A 11 -18.12 -0.36 -31.13
C VAL A 11 -17.20 -1.43 -30.56
N PRO A 12 -15.88 -1.36 -30.79
CA PRO A 12 -14.94 -2.30 -30.21
C PRO A 12 -15.20 -2.48 -28.70
N HIS A 13 -15.12 -3.72 -28.22
CA HIS A 13 -15.05 -3.99 -26.78
C HIS A 13 -13.87 -4.88 -26.35
N ILE A 14 -13.47 -4.78 -25.08
CA ILE A 14 -12.50 -5.68 -24.44
C ILE A 14 -12.99 -6.12 -23.06
N GLY A 15 -13.01 -7.45 -22.85
CA GLY A 15 -13.31 -8.05 -21.57
C GLY A 15 -12.07 -8.12 -20.67
N PHE A 16 -12.24 -7.81 -19.39
CA PHE A 16 -11.20 -7.92 -18.37
C PHE A 16 -11.80 -8.29 -17.02
N VAL A 17 -10.95 -8.60 -16.05
CA VAL A 17 -11.37 -8.91 -14.68
C VAL A 17 -10.67 -8.01 -13.68
N VAL A 18 -11.37 -7.68 -12.60
CA VAL A 18 -10.78 -7.14 -11.38
C VAL A 18 -11.09 -8.11 -10.26
N ASN A 19 -10.05 -8.68 -9.67
CA ASN A 19 -10.14 -9.86 -8.82
C ASN A 19 -10.90 -10.98 -9.57
N GLU A 20 -12.14 -11.30 -9.19
CA GLU A 20 -13.00 -12.30 -9.83
C GLU A 20 -14.16 -11.68 -10.65
N LYS A 21 -14.32 -10.35 -10.61
CA LYS A 21 -15.44 -9.65 -11.24
C LYS A 21 -15.10 -9.31 -12.69
N ALA A 22 -15.95 -9.72 -13.62
CA ALA A 22 -15.81 -9.42 -15.04
C ALA A 22 -16.34 -8.02 -15.38
N TYR A 23 -15.60 -7.33 -16.25
CA TYR A 23 -15.95 -6.03 -16.81
C TYR A 23 -15.72 -6.03 -18.32
N CYS A 24 -16.34 -5.08 -19.00
CA CYS A 24 -16.20 -4.86 -20.43
C CYS A 24 -16.01 -3.36 -20.67
N LEU A 25 -14.90 -2.98 -21.31
CA LEU A 25 -14.66 -1.62 -21.78
C LEU A 25 -15.10 -1.52 -23.23
N TRP A 26 -15.94 -0.53 -23.54
CA TRP A 26 -16.35 -0.17 -24.89
C TRP A 26 -15.69 1.16 -25.25
N ASP A 27 -14.93 1.20 -26.35
CA ASP A 27 -14.25 2.42 -26.81
C ASP A 27 -14.17 2.43 -28.33
N VAL A 28 -14.19 3.63 -28.91
CA VAL A 28 -14.01 3.86 -30.36
C VAL A 28 -12.54 3.86 -30.74
N GLU A 29 -11.66 4.18 -29.80
CA GLU A 29 -10.21 4.13 -29.98
C GLU A 29 -9.64 2.72 -29.69
N THR A 30 -8.45 2.45 -30.19
CA THR A 30 -7.78 1.17 -29.87
C THR A 30 -7.38 1.16 -28.39
N TYR A 31 -7.57 0.02 -27.71
CA TYR A 31 -7.21 -0.12 -26.29
C TYR A 31 -5.72 0.07 -26.03
N ALA A 32 -4.88 -0.23 -27.03
CA ALA A 32 -3.46 0.00 -26.96
C ALA A 32 -3.16 1.50 -26.83
N GLU A 33 -3.75 2.34 -27.69
CA GLU A 33 -3.54 3.79 -27.62
C GLU A 33 -4.11 4.38 -26.33
N ARG A 34 -5.32 3.97 -25.90
CA ARG A 34 -5.89 4.39 -24.60
C ARG A 34 -5.02 4.00 -23.41
N THR A 35 -4.46 2.78 -23.44
CA THR A 35 -3.53 2.34 -22.40
C THR A 35 -2.26 3.18 -22.42
N LEU A 36 -1.71 3.45 -23.61
CA LEU A 36 -0.52 4.29 -23.79
C LEU A 36 -0.75 5.74 -23.33
N GLU A 37 -1.87 6.35 -23.70
CA GLU A 37 -2.28 7.69 -23.23
C GLU A 37 -2.31 7.74 -21.70
N PHE A 38 -2.99 6.77 -21.07
CA PHE A 38 -3.08 6.67 -19.61
C PHE A 38 -1.70 6.53 -18.96
N VAL A 39 -0.86 5.58 -19.40
CA VAL A 39 0.45 5.36 -18.77
C VAL A 39 1.46 6.47 -19.05
N ARG A 40 1.32 7.21 -20.16
CA ARG A 40 2.13 8.41 -20.44
C ARG A 40 1.77 9.59 -19.54
N GLY A 41 0.54 9.63 -19.04
CA GLY A 41 0.09 10.63 -18.07
C GLY A 41 0.58 10.39 -16.64
N ILE A 42 1.16 9.22 -16.34
CA ILE A 42 1.69 8.90 -15.01
C ILE A 42 3.16 9.32 -14.95
N ASP A 43 3.48 10.23 -14.03
CA ASP A 43 4.86 10.58 -13.70
C ASP A 43 5.41 9.63 -12.61
N PRO A 44 6.34 8.71 -12.94
CA PRO A 44 6.90 7.81 -11.95
C PRO A 44 7.75 8.55 -10.89
N THR A 45 8.27 9.74 -11.21
CA THR A 45 9.16 10.51 -10.33
C THR A 45 8.44 11.26 -9.22
N TYR A 46 7.10 11.29 -9.23
CA TYR A 46 6.30 11.95 -8.20
C TYR A 46 6.70 11.55 -6.77
N PHE A 47 6.83 10.26 -6.48
CA PHE A 47 7.15 9.79 -5.13
C PHE A 47 8.60 10.07 -4.72
N ASP A 48 9.52 10.08 -5.69
CA ASP A 48 10.93 10.48 -5.48
C ASP A 48 11.03 11.99 -5.18
N HIS A 49 10.26 12.82 -5.89
CA HIS A 49 10.15 14.24 -5.62
C HIS A 49 9.62 14.55 -4.22
N ILE A 50 8.54 13.87 -3.81
CA ILE A 50 7.98 13.97 -2.45
C ILE A 50 9.02 13.54 -1.39
N ALA A 51 9.78 12.47 -1.67
CA ALA A 51 10.86 12.01 -0.80
C ALA A 51 11.98 13.04 -0.65
N SER A 52 12.38 13.68 -1.75
CA SER A 52 13.41 14.73 -1.76
C SER A 52 12.98 15.95 -0.95
N ILE A 53 11.81 16.52 -1.24
CA ILE A 53 11.31 17.73 -0.56
C ILE A 53 11.20 17.50 0.94
N HIS A 54 10.49 16.45 1.35
CA HIS A 54 10.26 16.23 2.78
C HIS A 54 11.48 15.67 3.49
N GLY A 55 12.40 15.01 2.78
CA GLY A 55 13.67 14.56 3.35
C GLY A 55 14.53 15.73 3.83
N GLU A 56 14.61 16.81 3.06
CA GLU A 56 15.34 18.02 3.44
C GLU A 56 14.75 18.71 4.68
N LEU A 57 13.42 18.59 4.88
CA LEU A 57 12.71 19.21 5.99
C LEU A 57 12.80 18.43 7.32
N LEU A 58 13.39 17.24 7.33
CA LEU A 58 13.49 16.41 8.55
C LEU A 58 14.41 17.00 9.63
N GLU A 59 15.31 17.91 9.26
CA GLU A 59 16.22 18.59 10.20
C GLU A 59 15.65 19.94 10.70
N GLY A 60 14.50 20.36 10.19
CA GLY A 60 13.87 21.65 10.51
C GLY A 60 12.82 21.60 11.62
N GLU A 61 12.19 22.76 11.87
CA GLU A 61 11.08 22.89 12.83
C GLU A 61 9.83 22.09 12.38
N GLU A 62 9.65 21.92 11.08
CA GLU A 62 8.52 21.22 10.48
C GLU A 62 8.73 19.69 10.34
N LYS A 63 9.76 19.14 10.96
CA LYS A 63 10.15 17.72 10.79
C LYS A 63 9.04 16.71 11.03
N GLN A 64 8.10 16.99 11.94
CA GLN A 64 6.95 16.10 12.19
C GLN A 64 5.97 16.09 11.01
N TYR A 65 5.69 17.26 10.43
CA TYR A 65 4.85 17.36 9.23
C TYR A 65 5.51 16.67 8.04
N ALA A 66 6.82 16.88 7.87
CA ALA A 66 7.61 16.22 6.82
C ALA A 66 7.59 14.69 6.98
N ALA A 67 7.85 14.17 8.19
CA ALA A 67 7.80 12.75 8.48
C ALA A 67 6.42 12.14 8.22
N THR A 68 5.34 12.85 8.58
CA THR A 68 3.98 12.39 8.30
C THR A 68 3.64 12.44 6.81
N ALA A 69 4.08 13.47 6.09
CA ALA A 69 3.91 13.53 4.64
C ALA A 69 4.61 12.35 3.94
N LEU A 70 5.85 12.03 4.35
CA LEU A 70 6.56 10.83 3.88
C LEU A 70 5.79 9.54 4.21
N ARG A 71 5.19 9.44 5.41
CA ARG A 71 4.40 8.27 5.81
C ARG A 71 3.15 8.09 4.95
N ILE A 72 2.41 9.16 4.70
CA ILE A 72 1.21 9.17 3.86
C ILE A 72 1.60 8.81 2.42
N ALA A 73 2.63 9.46 1.88
CA ALA A 73 3.14 9.22 0.54
C ALA A 73 3.60 7.78 0.35
N TYR A 74 4.23 7.18 1.36
CA TYR A 74 4.66 5.79 1.31
C TYR A 74 3.47 4.85 1.10
N THR A 75 2.38 5.00 1.87
CA THR A 75 1.19 4.16 1.71
C THR A 75 0.48 4.41 0.38
N GLN A 76 0.37 5.68 -0.06
CA GLN A 76 -0.17 6.01 -1.37
C GLN A 76 0.67 5.41 -2.51
N GLY A 77 2.00 5.43 -2.37
CA GLY A 77 2.94 4.86 -3.32
C GLY A 77 2.81 3.35 -3.44
N LEU A 78 2.63 2.65 -2.31
CA LEU A 78 2.34 1.21 -2.31
C LEU A 78 1.03 0.90 -3.04
N GLU A 79 -0.04 1.64 -2.77
CA GLU A 79 -1.33 1.46 -3.45
C GLU A 79 -1.18 1.66 -4.97
N THR A 80 -0.51 2.73 -5.38
CA THR A 80 -0.25 3.06 -6.79
C THR A 80 0.57 1.96 -7.48
N LEU A 81 1.68 1.54 -6.86
CA LEU A 81 2.54 0.48 -7.37
C LEU A 81 1.77 -0.83 -7.55
N PHE A 82 1.02 -1.26 -6.53
CA PHE A 82 0.29 -2.52 -6.59
C PHE A 82 -0.89 -2.46 -7.56
N ALA A 83 -1.57 -1.32 -7.70
CA ALA A 83 -2.61 -1.16 -8.70
C ALA A 83 -2.05 -1.39 -10.12
N LEU A 84 -0.90 -0.80 -10.44
CA LEU A 84 -0.27 -0.97 -11.75
C LEU A 84 0.23 -2.41 -11.98
N ILE A 85 0.88 -3.02 -10.97
CA ILE A 85 1.30 -4.43 -11.06
C ILE A 85 0.09 -5.35 -11.27
N CYS A 86 -0.98 -5.16 -10.49
CA CYS A 86 -2.17 -5.99 -10.57
C CYS A 86 -2.90 -5.81 -11.92
N ALA A 87 -2.94 -4.59 -12.45
CA ALA A 87 -3.45 -4.33 -13.79
C ALA A 87 -2.64 -5.09 -14.86
N VAL A 88 -1.31 -5.15 -14.75
CA VAL A 88 -0.47 -5.98 -15.63
C VAL A 88 -0.80 -7.47 -15.50
N VAL A 89 -1.06 -7.96 -14.28
CA VAL A 89 -1.37 -9.38 -14.03
C VAL A 89 -2.73 -9.78 -14.61
N GLN A 90 -3.76 -8.94 -14.48
CA GLN A 90 -5.14 -9.30 -14.80
C GLN A 90 -5.63 -8.75 -16.15
N ALA A 91 -5.14 -7.59 -16.57
CA ALA A 91 -5.65 -6.82 -17.70
C ALA A 91 -4.55 -6.02 -18.42
N PRO A 92 -3.44 -6.64 -18.89
CA PRO A 92 -2.33 -5.94 -19.54
C PRO A 92 -2.74 -5.19 -20.82
N TYR A 93 -3.85 -5.59 -21.46
CA TYR A 93 -4.42 -4.93 -22.63
C TYR A 93 -5.43 -3.80 -22.30
N CYS A 94 -5.79 -3.63 -21.02
CA CYS A 94 -6.82 -2.69 -20.57
C CYS A 94 -6.45 -2.11 -19.18
N VAL A 95 -5.22 -1.61 -19.05
CA VAL A 95 -4.68 -1.13 -17.75
C VAL A 95 -5.53 0.02 -17.20
N ALA A 96 -5.88 0.99 -18.04
CA ALA A 96 -6.73 2.11 -17.65
C ALA A 96 -8.10 1.63 -17.15
N GLY A 97 -8.74 0.69 -17.86
CA GLY A 97 -10.01 0.10 -17.46
C GLY A 97 -9.91 -0.63 -16.12
N TRP A 98 -8.82 -1.36 -15.86
CA TRP A 98 -8.59 -2.02 -14.58
C TRP A 98 -8.44 -1.01 -13.43
N VAL A 99 -7.59 0.01 -13.61
CA VAL A 99 -7.33 1.05 -12.61
C VAL A 99 -8.59 1.83 -12.25
N LEU A 100 -9.46 2.12 -13.22
CA LEU A 100 -10.71 2.85 -12.98
C LEU A 100 -11.82 2.02 -12.32
N ARG A 101 -11.65 0.70 -12.20
CA ARG A 101 -12.70 -0.21 -11.72
C ARG A 101 -12.38 -0.90 -10.40
N TYR A 102 -11.11 -0.99 -10.01
CA TYR A 102 -10.78 -1.63 -8.73
C TYR A 102 -11.27 -0.82 -7.53
N THR A 103 -11.60 -1.53 -6.47
CA THR A 103 -11.78 -0.95 -5.14
C THR A 103 -10.60 -1.33 -4.25
N ASN A 104 -10.35 -0.59 -3.18
CA ASN A 104 -9.25 -0.89 -2.25
C ASN A 104 -9.35 -2.33 -1.70
N LYS A 105 -10.56 -2.86 -1.56
CA LYS A 105 -10.80 -4.26 -1.17
C LYS A 105 -10.32 -5.23 -2.26
N ASP A 106 -10.69 -4.99 -3.51
CA ASP A 106 -10.27 -5.86 -4.63
C ASP A 106 -8.73 -5.87 -4.77
N LEU A 107 -8.09 -4.71 -4.64
CA LEU A 107 -6.62 -4.60 -4.67
C LEU A 107 -5.97 -5.31 -3.48
N TYR A 108 -6.49 -5.10 -2.27
CA TYR A 108 -6.01 -5.79 -1.07
C TYR A 108 -6.08 -7.31 -1.21
N GLU A 109 -7.23 -7.84 -1.66
CA GLU A 109 -7.42 -9.28 -1.85
C GLU A 109 -6.45 -9.84 -2.90
N LEU A 110 -6.26 -9.14 -4.01
CA LEU A 110 -5.36 -9.59 -5.07
C LEU A 110 -3.88 -9.57 -4.64
N VAL A 111 -3.43 -8.51 -3.96
CA VAL A 111 -2.07 -8.44 -3.41
C VAL A 111 -1.86 -9.55 -2.36
N LYS A 112 -2.86 -9.81 -1.52
CA LYS A 112 -2.84 -10.90 -0.55
C LYS A 112 -2.69 -12.25 -1.23
N MET A 113 -3.51 -12.54 -2.24
CA MET A 113 -3.43 -13.80 -2.98
C MET A 113 -2.07 -14.00 -3.64
N ILE A 114 -1.50 -12.98 -4.29
CA ILE A 114 -0.15 -13.06 -4.88
C ILE A 114 0.90 -13.32 -3.80
N ASN A 115 0.82 -12.62 -2.67
CA ASN A 115 1.78 -12.73 -1.57
C ASN A 115 1.73 -14.10 -0.88
N GLU A 116 0.54 -14.68 -0.76
CA GLU A 116 0.26 -16.01 -0.19
C GLU A 116 0.35 -17.14 -1.24
N GLN A 117 0.69 -16.82 -2.49
CA GLN A 117 0.76 -17.74 -3.63
C GLN A 117 -0.54 -18.52 -3.87
N GLN A 118 -1.68 -17.87 -3.61
CA GLN A 118 -2.99 -18.37 -3.96
C GLN A 118 -3.26 -18.21 -5.46
N PRO A 119 -4.13 -19.05 -6.05
CA PRO A 119 -4.55 -18.88 -7.43
C PRO A 119 -5.16 -17.49 -7.67
N VAL A 120 -4.81 -16.85 -8.78
CA VAL A 120 -5.39 -15.57 -9.21
C VAL A 120 -5.86 -15.69 -10.65
N VAL A 121 -6.98 -15.05 -10.97
CA VAL A 121 -7.41 -14.92 -12.36
C VAL A 121 -6.42 -14.00 -13.08
N THR A 122 -5.76 -14.53 -14.11
CA THR A 122 -4.65 -13.83 -14.77
C THR A 122 -4.65 -14.03 -16.28
N GLN A 123 -4.25 -12.97 -17.00
CA GLN A 123 -3.95 -13.01 -18.43
C GLN A 123 -2.48 -13.33 -18.73
N LEU A 124 -1.65 -13.54 -17.71
CA LEU A 124 -0.28 -13.98 -17.90
C LEU A 124 -0.21 -15.40 -18.46
N VAL A 125 0.86 -15.69 -19.21
CA VAL A 125 1.15 -17.03 -19.74
C VAL A 125 1.38 -18.01 -18.60
N ASN A 126 2.17 -17.61 -17.59
CA ASN A 126 2.34 -18.38 -16.37
C ASN A 126 1.14 -18.17 -15.44
N LYS A 127 0.38 -19.23 -15.19
CA LYS A 127 -0.78 -19.20 -14.28
C LYS A 127 -0.40 -19.22 -12.79
N LYS A 128 0.84 -19.59 -12.45
CA LYS A 128 1.37 -19.49 -11.10
C LYS A 128 1.98 -18.11 -10.89
N VAL A 129 1.16 -17.16 -10.46
CA VAL A 129 1.59 -15.79 -10.21
C VAL A 129 2.31 -15.72 -8.86
N SER A 130 3.52 -15.16 -8.87
CA SER A 130 4.33 -14.88 -7.69
C SER A 130 5.12 -13.59 -7.92
N TRP A 131 5.64 -12.97 -6.87
CA TRP A 131 6.48 -11.77 -7.02
C TRP A 131 7.70 -12.00 -7.93
N GLN A 132 8.29 -13.21 -7.90
CA GLN A 132 9.38 -13.56 -8.81
C GLN A 132 8.89 -13.65 -10.26
N ALA A 133 7.77 -14.34 -10.52
CA ALA A 133 7.22 -14.44 -11.87
C ALA A 133 6.81 -13.08 -12.46
N ILE A 134 6.33 -12.16 -11.60
CA ILE A 134 6.00 -10.78 -11.99
C ILE A 134 7.27 -10.00 -12.32
N ALA A 135 8.33 -10.12 -11.50
CA ALA A 135 9.61 -9.45 -11.78
C ALA A 135 10.23 -9.98 -13.08
N ASP A 136 10.24 -11.30 -13.28
CA ASP A 136 10.74 -11.93 -14.49
C ASP A 136 9.99 -11.42 -15.74
N LEU A 137 8.68 -11.22 -15.63
CA LEU A 137 7.86 -10.65 -16.71
C LEU A 137 8.21 -9.18 -16.98
N ILE A 138 8.19 -8.34 -15.95
CA ILE A 138 8.40 -6.89 -16.09
C ILE A 138 9.77 -6.61 -16.72
N PHE A 139 10.81 -7.29 -16.25
CA PHE A 139 12.17 -7.12 -16.76
C PHE A 139 12.49 -8.00 -17.97
N SER A 140 11.51 -8.70 -18.58
CA SER A 140 11.76 -9.61 -19.71
C SER A 140 12.37 -8.96 -20.94
N ASN A 141 12.18 -7.65 -21.11
CA ASN A 141 12.77 -6.86 -22.20
C ASN A 141 14.09 -6.16 -21.80
N LEU A 142 14.52 -6.28 -20.55
CA LEU A 142 15.83 -5.82 -20.10
C LEU A 142 16.84 -6.95 -20.29
N LYS A 143 17.99 -6.63 -20.89
CA LYS A 143 19.16 -7.52 -20.96
C LYS A 143 20.39 -6.78 -20.47
N MET A 144 21.00 -7.30 -19.42
CA MET A 144 22.30 -6.83 -18.94
C MET A 144 23.40 -7.62 -19.64
N GLU A 145 24.64 -7.10 -19.63
CA GLU A 145 25.80 -7.83 -20.16
C GLU A 145 26.13 -9.09 -19.36
N ASP A 146 25.76 -9.10 -18.08
CA ASP A 146 26.00 -10.18 -17.13
C ASP A 146 24.67 -10.83 -16.73
N ASP A 147 24.45 -12.08 -17.19
CA ASP A 147 23.26 -12.88 -16.90
C ASP A 147 23.05 -13.12 -15.39
N ALA A 148 24.13 -13.22 -14.61
CA ALA A 148 24.03 -13.40 -13.16
C ALA A 148 23.46 -12.15 -12.50
N LYS A 149 23.92 -10.97 -12.92
CA LYS A 149 23.39 -9.69 -12.45
C LYS A 149 21.95 -9.45 -12.89
N ASP A 150 21.58 -9.83 -14.11
CA ASP A 150 20.17 -9.75 -14.56
C ASP A 150 19.25 -10.60 -13.68
N LYS A 151 19.66 -11.84 -13.37
CA LYS A 151 18.91 -12.72 -12.47
C LYS A 151 18.81 -12.15 -11.05
N GLU A 152 19.92 -11.65 -10.52
CA GLU A 152 19.97 -11.06 -9.18
C GLU A 152 19.07 -9.82 -9.07
N LEU A 153 19.09 -8.93 -10.07
CA LEU A 153 18.22 -7.76 -10.16
C LEU A 153 16.74 -8.14 -10.04
N ARG A 154 16.29 -9.13 -10.83
CA ARG A 154 14.91 -9.63 -10.81
C ARG A 154 14.54 -10.17 -9.43
N THR A 155 15.45 -10.90 -8.79
CA THR A 155 15.25 -11.40 -7.42
C THR A 155 15.20 -10.27 -6.38
N CYS A 156 16.02 -9.24 -6.52
CA CYS A 156 15.98 -8.06 -5.65
C CYS A 156 14.64 -7.33 -5.72
N PHE A 157 14.12 -7.06 -6.93
CA PHE A 157 12.79 -6.47 -7.09
C PHE A 157 11.65 -7.38 -6.60
N ALA A 158 11.72 -8.68 -6.87
CA ALA A 158 10.74 -9.63 -6.35
C ALA A 158 10.68 -9.61 -4.82
N ASN A 159 11.85 -9.59 -4.16
CA ASN A 159 11.94 -9.51 -2.70
C ASN A 159 11.47 -8.16 -2.17
N LEU A 160 11.80 -7.06 -2.85
CA LEU A 160 11.33 -5.71 -2.54
C LEU A 160 9.80 -5.66 -2.55
N TRP A 161 9.17 -6.06 -3.64
CA TRP A 161 7.71 -6.06 -3.77
C TRP A 161 7.03 -6.99 -2.78
N LYS A 162 7.65 -8.14 -2.47
CA LYS A 162 7.16 -9.04 -1.41
C LYS A 162 7.15 -8.36 -0.04
N ARG A 163 8.19 -7.59 0.31
CA ARG A 163 8.25 -6.86 1.59
C ARG A 163 7.27 -5.69 1.61
N PHE A 164 7.18 -4.93 0.52
CA PHE A 164 6.16 -3.90 0.32
C PHE A 164 4.74 -4.46 0.41
N ALA A 165 4.49 -5.66 -0.09
CA ALA A 165 3.17 -6.29 0.01
C ALA A 165 2.84 -6.61 1.46
N LYS A 166 3.81 -7.08 2.25
CA LYS A 166 3.61 -7.26 3.69
C LYS A 166 3.27 -5.95 4.40
N ASP A 167 3.99 -4.87 4.08
CA ASP A 167 3.70 -3.55 4.67
C ASP A 167 2.31 -3.03 4.20
N TYR A 168 1.91 -3.25 2.95
CA TYR A 168 0.59 -2.87 2.42
C TYR A 168 -0.57 -3.68 3.05
N LEU A 169 -0.34 -4.97 3.34
CA LEU A 169 -1.34 -5.88 3.90
C LEU A 169 -1.45 -5.78 5.44
N ASP A 170 -0.57 -5.04 6.11
CA ASP A 170 -0.57 -4.88 7.56
C ASP A 170 -1.77 -4.03 8.01
N GLU A 171 -2.67 -4.62 8.80
CA GLU A 171 -3.89 -3.96 9.27
C GLU A 171 -3.61 -2.71 10.12
N ASN A 172 -2.49 -2.68 10.86
CA ASN A 172 -2.10 -1.50 11.63
C ASN A 172 -1.63 -0.38 10.72
N ASN A 173 -0.91 -0.69 9.63
CA ASN A 173 -0.56 0.30 8.61
C ASN A 173 -1.80 0.88 7.93
N ILE A 174 -2.79 0.03 7.64
CA ILE A 174 -4.06 0.47 7.03
C ILE A 174 -4.83 1.39 7.99
N ALA A 175 -4.94 1.02 9.27
CA ALA A 175 -5.62 1.83 10.27
C ALA A 175 -4.90 3.17 10.53
N GLU A 176 -3.58 3.15 10.58
CA GLU A 176 -2.74 4.34 10.71
C GLU A 176 -2.94 5.28 9.52
N TYR A 177 -2.80 4.77 8.29
CA TYR A 177 -3.00 5.56 7.08
C TYR A 177 -4.39 6.19 7.02
N ASN A 178 -5.43 5.42 7.36
CA ASN A 178 -6.80 5.95 7.45
C ASN A 178 -6.93 7.06 8.50
N SER A 179 -6.15 7.00 9.58
CA SER A 179 -6.17 8.03 10.61
C SER A 179 -5.41 9.29 10.17
N LEU A 180 -4.25 9.12 9.53
CA LEU A 180 -3.42 10.21 9.02
C LEU A 180 -4.07 10.96 7.85
N LYS A 181 -4.64 10.24 6.87
CA LYS A 181 -5.24 10.85 5.66
C LYS A 181 -6.41 11.79 5.96
N HIS A 182 -7.06 11.63 7.11
CA HIS A 182 -8.18 12.46 7.54
C HIS A 182 -7.76 13.60 8.49
N GLY A 183 -6.48 13.68 8.87
CA GLY A 183 -5.88 14.78 9.64
C GLY A 183 -6.36 14.97 11.08
N SER A 184 -7.53 14.44 11.45
CA SER A 184 -8.18 14.66 12.75
C SER A 184 -8.12 13.47 13.71
N ARG A 185 -7.58 12.33 13.26
CA ARG A 185 -7.71 11.03 13.97
C ARG A 185 -6.38 10.44 14.45
N ALA A 186 -5.27 11.12 14.18
CA ALA A 186 -3.95 10.72 14.60
C ALA A 186 -3.20 11.91 15.20
N HIS A 187 -2.45 11.66 16.27
CA HIS A 187 -1.49 12.60 16.84
C HIS A 187 -0.10 12.21 16.35
N MET A 188 0.59 13.16 15.73
CA MET A 188 1.98 13.00 15.28
C MET A 188 2.92 13.37 16.42
N GLY A 189 4.01 12.64 16.57
CA GLY A 189 5.03 13.00 17.54
C GLY A 189 5.86 11.83 18.02
N PRO A 190 6.84 12.13 18.90
CA PRO A 190 7.74 11.13 19.40
C PRO A 190 7.04 10.15 20.34
N HIS A 191 7.54 8.93 20.40
CA HIS A 191 7.08 7.94 21.36
C HIS A 191 8.25 7.13 21.91
N TYR A 192 8.25 7.03 23.25
CA TYR A 192 9.27 6.40 24.06
C TYR A 192 8.62 5.34 24.93
N LEU A 193 9.21 4.16 24.98
CA LEU A 193 8.87 3.09 25.90
C LEU A 193 10.13 2.74 26.70
N ALA A 194 9.98 2.76 28.03
CA ALA A 194 11.01 2.33 28.95
C ALA A 194 10.40 1.38 29.99
N MET A 195 11.19 0.46 30.50
CA MET A 195 10.81 -0.44 31.59
C MET A 195 11.90 -0.43 32.66
N GLY A 196 11.50 -0.53 33.92
CA GLY A 196 12.40 -0.64 35.06
C GLY A 196 11.91 -1.75 35.99
N LEU A 197 12.84 -2.50 36.56
CA LEU A 197 12.52 -3.57 37.50
C LEU A 197 12.07 -2.98 38.84
N GLU A 198 10.90 -3.39 39.33
CA GLU A 198 10.41 -3.00 40.66
C GLU A 198 11.28 -3.62 41.75
N ASP A 199 11.72 -2.80 42.72
CA ASP A 199 12.41 -3.30 43.92
C ASP A 199 11.43 -3.84 44.97
N THR A 200 10.21 -3.32 44.96
CA THR A 200 9.11 -3.75 45.83
C THR A 200 7.87 -3.99 44.97
N PRO A 201 7.23 -5.17 45.04
CA PRO A 201 6.06 -5.47 44.22
C PRO A 201 4.97 -4.41 44.34
N GLY A 202 4.54 -3.86 43.20
CA GLY A 202 3.52 -2.81 43.12
C GLY A 202 4.05 -1.39 43.35
N VAL A 203 5.37 -1.21 43.52
CA VAL A 203 6.02 0.09 43.57
C VAL A 203 6.85 0.28 42.29
N PRO A 204 6.46 1.22 41.40
CA PRO A 204 7.18 1.46 40.16
C PRO A 204 8.66 1.78 40.40
N ALA A 205 9.53 1.29 39.52
CA ALA A 205 10.94 1.64 39.54
C ALA A 205 11.12 3.18 39.40
N PRO A 206 12.14 3.77 40.06
CA PRO A 206 12.42 5.20 39.91
C PRO A 206 12.88 5.51 38.47
N PRO A 207 12.67 6.75 37.96
CA PRO A 207 13.00 7.12 36.57
C PRO A 207 14.44 6.83 36.16
N GLU A 208 15.40 6.95 37.08
CA GLU A 208 16.83 6.73 36.82
C GLU A 208 17.17 5.25 36.56
N ARG A 209 16.24 4.34 36.88
CA ARG A 209 16.36 2.90 36.65
C ARG A 209 15.47 2.38 35.51
N MET A 210 14.81 3.29 34.80
CA MET A 210 14.05 2.93 33.60
C MET A 210 15.04 2.75 32.44
N GLU A 211 15.06 1.55 31.86
CA GLU A 211 15.83 1.25 30.65
C GLU A 211 14.93 1.46 29.43
N THR A 212 15.42 2.23 28.46
CA THR A 212 14.68 2.51 27.22
C THR A 212 14.66 1.26 26.34
N ILE A 213 13.46 0.79 26.02
CA ILE A 213 13.23 -0.35 25.12
C ILE A 213 13.12 0.11 23.68
N SER A 214 12.45 1.25 23.45
CA SER A 214 12.24 1.82 22.13
C SER A 214 12.00 3.32 22.26
N ALA A 215 12.53 4.07 21.29
CA ALA A 215 12.49 5.52 21.30
C ALA A 215 12.64 6.03 19.87
N SER A 216 11.56 6.62 19.34
CA SER A 216 11.63 7.36 18.09
C SER A 216 11.20 8.80 18.31
N GLN A 217 11.90 9.69 17.61
CA GLN A 217 11.48 11.08 17.47
C GLN A 217 10.25 11.22 16.57
N PHE A 218 9.91 10.17 15.79
CA PHE A 218 8.85 10.16 14.81
C PHE A 218 7.90 9.00 15.04
N GLY A 219 6.61 9.29 14.93
CA GLY A 219 5.59 8.27 15.10
C GLY A 219 4.19 8.86 15.05
N SER A 220 3.22 7.97 15.25
CA SER A 220 1.84 8.36 15.44
C SER A 220 1.19 7.67 16.63
N SER A 221 0.17 8.31 17.17
CA SER A 221 -0.79 7.72 18.08
C SER A 221 -2.19 7.87 17.49
N PHE A 222 -2.94 6.79 17.36
CA PHE A 222 -4.25 6.78 16.71
C PHE A 222 -5.20 5.76 17.36
N LEU A 223 -6.49 5.95 17.12
CA LEU A 223 -7.54 5.11 17.68
C LEU A 223 -7.99 4.07 16.64
N VAL A 224 -8.09 2.82 17.08
CA VAL A 224 -8.56 1.72 16.24
C VAL A 224 -9.82 1.11 16.86
N PRO A 225 -10.94 1.03 16.10
CA PRO A 225 -12.11 0.31 16.56
C PRO A 225 -11.82 -1.19 16.57
N VAL A 226 -12.00 -1.82 17.73
CA VAL A 226 -11.91 -3.27 17.90
C VAL A 226 -13.32 -3.80 18.06
N LYS A 227 -13.70 -4.61 17.07
CA LYS A 227 -14.97 -5.31 17.07
C LYS A 227 -15.05 -6.22 18.30
N LEU A 228 -16.16 -6.14 19.03
CA LEU A 228 -16.56 -7.16 19.99
C LEU A 228 -17.43 -8.16 19.21
N HIS A 229 -18.73 -8.21 19.45
CA HIS A 229 -19.64 -9.16 18.78
C HIS A 229 -19.91 -8.82 17.30
N ASP A 230 -20.20 -7.56 16.99
CA ASP A 230 -20.56 -7.08 15.65
C ASP A 230 -19.93 -5.71 15.37
N ARG A 231 -20.20 -5.09 14.20
CA ARG A 231 -19.63 -3.77 13.87
C ARG A 231 -20.24 -2.63 14.70
N ARG A 232 -21.40 -2.82 15.31
CA ARG A 232 -22.11 -1.82 16.11
C ARG A 232 -21.58 -1.82 17.56
N ASN A 233 -21.25 -3.01 18.06
CA ASN A 233 -20.69 -3.24 19.38
C ASN A 233 -19.17 -3.32 19.29
N PHE A 234 -18.49 -2.20 19.52
CA PHE A 234 -17.03 -2.12 19.46
C PHE A 234 -16.45 -1.36 20.64
N THR A 235 -15.20 -1.65 20.96
CA THR A 235 -14.37 -0.84 21.85
C THR A 235 -13.31 -0.12 21.03
N VAL A 236 -12.63 0.86 21.64
CA VAL A 236 -11.57 1.61 20.98
C VAL A 236 -10.26 1.36 21.71
N LYS A 237 -9.22 1.00 20.95
CA LYS A 237 -7.86 0.88 21.46
C LYS A 237 -6.99 2.02 20.93
N THR A 238 -6.10 2.50 21.79
CA THR A 238 -5.06 3.45 21.36
C THR A 238 -3.87 2.66 20.86
N PHE A 239 -3.47 2.89 19.62
CA PHE A 239 -2.26 2.37 19.00
C PHE A 239 -1.22 3.47 18.93
N ARG A 240 0.03 3.10 19.18
CA ARG A 240 1.20 3.96 18.99
C ARG A 240 2.19 3.24 18.12
N LYS A 241 2.78 3.96 17.17
CA LYS A 241 3.70 3.40 16.20
C LYS A 241 4.89 4.32 15.96
N ASN A 242 6.09 3.76 16.12
CA ASN A 242 7.33 4.43 15.78
C ASN A 242 7.65 4.28 14.30
N TRP A 243 8.28 5.31 13.75
CA TRP A 243 8.72 5.39 12.37
C TRP A 243 10.18 5.80 12.27
N GLN A 244 10.76 5.52 11.09
CA GLN A 244 12.05 6.04 10.68
C GLN A 244 11.87 6.69 9.30
N PRO A 245 11.72 8.03 9.22
CA PRO A 245 11.45 8.72 7.95
C PRO A 245 12.52 8.48 6.88
N GLN A 246 13.77 8.29 7.27
CA GLN A 246 14.89 7.97 6.38
C GLN A 246 14.63 6.67 5.60
N ASN A 247 14.08 5.64 6.28
CA ASN A 247 13.67 4.40 5.61
C ASN A 247 12.58 4.68 4.55
N MET A 248 11.67 5.62 4.81
CA MET A 248 10.59 5.95 3.87
C MET A 248 11.10 6.70 2.65
N ILE A 249 12.13 7.55 2.79
CA ILE A 249 12.80 8.19 1.65
C ILE A 249 13.32 7.12 0.69
N PHE A 250 14.09 6.15 1.21
CA PHE A 250 14.57 5.05 0.37
C PHE A 250 13.40 4.24 -0.22
N ALA A 251 12.37 3.97 0.57
CA ALA A 251 11.21 3.22 0.10
C ALA A 251 10.48 3.92 -1.06
N LEU A 252 10.28 5.24 -0.96
CA LEU A 252 9.63 6.06 -1.97
C LEU A 252 10.44 6.11 -3.26
N ASN A 253 11.77 6.20 -3.17
CA ASN A 253 12.64 6.14 -4.35
C ASN A 253 12.52 4.78 -5.05
N PHE A 254 12.49 3.68 -4.28
CA PHE A 254 12.25 2.34 -4.82
C PHE A 254 10.85 2.14 -5.38
N ILE A 255 9.82 2.78 -4.81
CA ILE A 255 8.46 2.81 -5.36
C ILE A 255 8.46 3.54 -6.70
N SER A 256 9.09 4.72 -6.78
CA SER A 256 9.26 5.50 -8.02
C SER A 256 9.92 4.66 -9.12
N MET A 257 11.07 4.03 -8.81
CA MET A 257 11.75 3.12 -9.75
C MET A 257 10.85 1.95 -10.17
N SER A 258 10.14 1.34 -9.22
CA SER A 258 9.25 0.20 -9.51
C SER A 258 8.09 0.60 -10.41
N ILE A 259 7.44 1.75 -10.16
CA ILE A 259 6.39 2.30 -11.00
C ILE A 259 6.96 2.57 -12.40
N GLY A 260 8.11 3.25 -12.51
CA GLY A 260 8.78 3.49 -13.78
C GLY A 260 9.02 2.22 -14.58
N ASN A 261 9.52 1.15 -13.94
CA ASN A 261 9.76 -0.14 -14.57
C ASN A 261 8.47 -0.84 -15.03
N VAL A 262 7.40 -0.77 -14.24
CA VAL A 262 6.07 -1.30 -14.63
C VAL A 262 5.53 -0.53 -15.84
N LEU A 263 5.63 0.80 -15.84
CA LEU A 263 5.19 1.64 -16.96
C LEU A 263 6.02 1.35 -18.22
N SER A 264 7.34 1.20 -18.08
CA SER A 264 8.23 0.83 -19.19
C SER A 264 7.85 -0.53 -19.79
N PHE A 265 7.56 -1.52 -18.95
CA PHE A 265 7.02 -2.80 -19.41
C PHE A 265 5.71 -2.63 -20.19
N ILE A 266 4.73 -1.88 -19.66
CA ILE A 266 3.44 -1.66 -20.33
C ILE A 266 3.64 -0.97 -21.69
N LYS A 267 4.49 0.06 -21.77
CA LYS A 267 4.80 0.76 -23.02
C LYS A 267 5.37 -0.19 -24.08
N ILE A 268 6.36 -1.01 -23.71
CA ILE A 268 6.99 -1.99 -24.62
C ILE A 268 5.99 -3.08 -25.02
N PHE A 269 5.16 -3.54 -24.08
CA PHE A 269 4.09 -4.51 -24.35
C PHE A 269 3.14 -4.02 -25.45
N HIS A 270 2.84 -2.72 -25.44
CA HIS A 270 2.04 -2.01 -26.46
C HIS A 270 2.87 -1.43 -27.62
N LYS A 271 4.05 -2.01 -27.91
CA LYS A 271 4.90 -1.74 -29.08
C LYS A 271 5.58 -0.37 -29.12
N GLU A 272 5.68 0.32 -27.98
CA GLU A 272 6.57 1.49 -27.88
C GLU A 272 8.05 1.05 -27.85
N SER A 273 8.96 1.91 -28.35
CA SER A 273 10.38 1.59 -28.42
C SER A 273 11.04 1.59 -27.03
N PHE A 274 12.05 0.74 -26.85
CA PHE A 274 12.82 0.65 -25.60
C PHE A 274 13.44 2.00 -25.20
N GLU A 275 13.89 2.80 -26.16
CA GLU A 275 14.46 4.13 -25.93
C GLU A 275 13.51 5.10 -25.22
N LYS A 276 12.19 4.93 -25.39
CA LYS A 276 11.14 5.73 -24.75
C LYS A 276 10.61 5.12 -23.44
N ALA A 277 11.14 3.95 -23.07
CA ALA A 277 10.69 3.14 -21.95
C ALA A 277 11.89 2.53 -21.19
N PRO A 278 12.82 3.35 -20.66
CA PRO A 278 13.99 2.84 -19.96
C PRO A 278 13.60 2.16 -18.64
N PHE A 279 14.35 1.12 -18.28
CA PHE A 279 14.30 0.52 -16.95
C PHE A 279 15.33 1.20 -16.05
N ILE A 280 14.97 1.40 -14.79
CA ILE A 280 15.79 2.08 -13.78
C ILE A 280 15.96 1.16 -12.58
N PHE A 281 17.18 1.08 -12.07
CA PHE A 281 17.55 0.29 -10.90
C PHE A 281 18.75 0.92 -10.20
N PRO A 282 18.95 0.68 -8.88
CA PRO A 282 20.08 1.24 -8.18
C PRO A 282 21.40 0.61 -8.68
N PRO A 283 22.53 1.35 -8.60
CA PRO A 283 23.83 0.82 -8.98
C PRO A 283 24.34 -0.27 -8.01
N ASP A 284 23.92 -0.21 -6.75
CA ASP A 284 24.27 -1.18 -5.71
C ASP A 284 23.01 -1.96 -5.29
N PHE A 285 23.10 -3.29 -5.29
CA PHE A 285 21.98 -4.15 -4.90
C PHE A 285 21.79 -4.27 -3.39
N ASP A 286 22.80 -3.91 -2.59
CA ASP A 286 22.62 -3.81 -1.14
C ASP A 286 21.65 -2.67 -0.76
N ASP A 287 21.44 -1.70 -1.64
CA ASP A 287 20.49 -0.60 -1.43
C ASP A 287 19.05 -1.08 -1.23
N PHE A 288 18.68 -2.24 -1.77
CA PHE A 288 17.35 -2.83 -1.57
C PHE A 288 17.04 -3.15 -0.10
N LYS A 289 18.06 -3.15 0.79
CA LYS A 289 17.89 -3.34 2.23
C LYS A 289 17.59 -2.03 2.96
N LYS A 290 17.99 -0.88 2.41
CA LYS A 290 17.89 0.45 3.04
C LYS A 290 16.49 0.84 3.52
N PRO A 291 15.37 0.52 2.84
CA PRO A 291 14.03 0.86 3.34
C PRO A 291 13.64 0.19 4.67
N TRP A 292 14.47 -0.72 5.17
CA TRP A 292 14.26 -1.42 6.43
C TRP A 292 15.55 -1.53 7.26
N ALA A 293 16.55 -0.71 6.98
CA ALA A 293 17.85 -0.76 7.67
C ALA A 293 17.70 -0.34 9.14
N GLU A 294 16.96 0.73 9.40
CA GLU A 294 16.75 1.22 10.77
C GLU A 294 15.60 0.48 11.45
N HIS A 295 15.86 -0.04 12.66
CA HIS A 295 14.94 -0.85 13.45
C HIS A 295 14.34 -0.05 14.60
N ASP A 296 13.27 0.71 14.33
CA ASP A 296 12.38 1.15 15.41
C ASP A 296 10.91 1.06 14.99
N ARG A 297 10.44 -0.18 14.86
CA ARG A 297 9.07 -0.53 14.46
C ARG A 297 8.23 -0.97 15.65
N MET A 298 8.39 -0.29 16.79
CA MET A 298 7.54 -0.58 17.94
C MET A 298 6.10 -0.19 17.61
N VAL A 299 5.19 -1.15 17.81
CA VAL A 299 3.76 -0.92 17.83
C VAL A 299 3.27 -1.33 19.21
N VAL A 300 2.69 -0.40 19.96
CA VAL A 300 2.11 -0.70 21.27
C VAL A 300 0.64 -0.33 21.27
N ASN A 301 -0.18 -1.19 21.86
CA ASN A 301 -1.56 -0.87 22.18
C ASN A 301 -1.73 -0.67 23.68
N TRP A 302 -2.46 0.37 24.05
CA TRP A 302 -2.77 0.69 25.45
C TRP A 302 -4.28 0.88 25.59
N GLY A 303 -4.83 0.43 26.72
CA GLY A 303 -6.25 0.58 27.05
C GLY A 303 -6.73 -0.49 28.03
N ALA A 304 -7.88 -0.23 28.66
CA ALA A 304 -8.57 -1.24 29.45
C ALA A 304 -8.89 -2.45 28.56
N ARG A 305 -8.66 -3.66 29.08
CA ARG A 305 -8.99 -4.89 28.37
C ARG A 305 -10.50 -5.13 28.56
N ILE A 306 -11.26 -4.82 27.51
CA ILE A 306 -12.68 -5.19 27.38
C ILE A 306 -12.73 -6.29 26.32
N GLU A 307 -13.21 -7.47 26.71
CA GLU A 307 -13.41 -8.62 25.84
C GLU A 307 -14.89 -8.83 25.52
N GLU A 308 -15.17 -9.67 24.52
CA GLU A 308 -16.55 -10.02 24.14
C GLU A 308 -17.36 -10.60 25.32
N VAL A 309 -16.70 -11.36 26.20
CA VAL A 309 -17.32 -11.97 27.38
C VAL A 309 -17.70 -10.96 28.46
N ASP A 310 -17.10 -9.76 28.43
CA ASP A 310 -17.36 -8.70 29.41
C ASP A 310 -18.57 -7.85 29.02
N VAL A 311 -19.15 -8.05 27.83
CA VAL A 311 -20.15 -7.16 27.23
C VAL A 311 -21.36 -7.96 26.76
N THR A 312 -22.55 -7.58 27.21
CA THR A 312 -23.81 -8.01 26.59
C THR A 312 -24.04 -7.19 25.32
N PRO A 313 -24.10 -7.82 24.12
CA PRO A 313 -24.26 -7.08 22.88
C PRO A 313 -25.64 -6.42 22.81
N LEU A 314 -25.65 -5.15 22.42
CA LEU A 314 -26.88 -4.41 22.16
C LEU A 314 -27.29 -4.56 20.71
N THR A 315 -28.59 -4.73 20.48
CA THR A 315 -29.22 -4.67 19.17
C THR A 315 -29.34 -3.23 18.68
N GLU A 316 -29.57 -3.06 17.38
CA GLU A 316 -29.76 -1.74 16.77
C GLU A 316 -30.94 -0.98 17.41
N ALA A 317 -32.04 -1.68 17.71
CA ALA A 317 -33.21 -1.08 18.36
C ALA A 317 -32.88 -0.61 19.78
N GLU A 318 -32.18 -1.42 20.58
CA GLU A 318 -31.78 -1.04 21.95
C GLU A 318 -30.83 0.16 21.96
N ILE A 319 -29.87 0.21 21.03
CA ILE A 319 -28.97 1.37 20.88
C ILE A 319 -29.74 2.65 20.57
N LEU A 320 -30.73 2.58 19.67
CA LEU A 320 -31.56 3.74 19.32
C LEU A 320 -32.40 4.20 20.50
N THR A 321 -32.99 3.28 21.27
CA THR A 321 -33.70 3.62 22.51
C THR A 321 -32.79 4.37 23.49
N PHE A 322 -31.58 3.85 23.76
CA PHE A 322 -30.63 4.55 24.64
C PHE A 322 -30.23 5.93 24.11
N TYR A 323 -30.07 6.07 22.79
CA TYR A 323 -29.76 7.35 22.17
C TYR A 323 -30.87 8.37 22.39
N GLU A 324 -32.14 7.97 22.19
CA GLU A 324 -33.29 8.85 22.39
C GLU A 324 -33.45 9.25 23.87
N GLU A 325 -33.28 8.30 24.80
CA GLU A 325 -33.37 8.53 26.25
C GLU A 325 -32.23 9.39 26.82
N SER A 326 -31.08 9.43 26.14
CA SER A 326 -29.90 10.20 26.59
C SER A 326 -29.85 11.63 26.05
N LEU A 327 -30.80 12.02 25.21
CA LEU A 327 -30.94 13.42 24.79
C LEU A 327 -31.44 14.25 26.00
N PRO A 328 -30.79 15.38 26.32
CA PRO A 328 -31.31 16.27 27.35
C PRO A 328 -32.72 16.74 26.97
N GLU A 329 -33.64 16.77 27.94
CA GLU A 329 -34.98 17.36 27.75
C GLU A 329 -34.80 18.77 27.17
N THR A 330 -35.41 19.01 26.01
CA THR A 330 -35.24 20.24 25.22
C THR A 330 -36.11 21.37 25.72
#